data_AF-A0A959F320-F1
#
_entry.id   AF-A0A959F320-F1
#
_cell.length_a   1.000
_cell.length_b   1.000
_cell.length_c   1.000
_cell.angle_alpha   90.00
_cell.angle_beta   90.00
_cell.angle_gamma   90.00
#
_symmetry.space_group_name_H-M   'P 1'
#
loop_
_entity.id
_entity.type
_entity.pdbx_description
1 polymer ?
#
loop_
_entity_poly.entity_id
_entity_poly.type
_entity_poly.pdbx_seq_one_letter_code
_entity_poly.pdbx_strand_id
1 'polypeptide(L)'
;MFERFVAEDVLIVFYIVCAVLIPIASWYFLIWVIRRYAVVMKIYDSTRSTLILAVFVWIVRRIKFFRDRLDEKLTWQTLSMGQKAKFLAMYCVIVVLAEVFLRLTFEYLIAYMHMHEWLRPVEG
;
A
#
# COMPACT_ATOMS: atom_id res chain seq x y z
N MET A 1 -23.13 26.19 -10.95
CA MET A 1 -23.56 24.93 -10.29
C MET A 1 -22.36 24.00 -10.01
N PHE A 2 -21.19 24.56 -9.68
CA PHE A 2 -19.99 23.84 -9.19
C PHE A 2 -19.51 24.52 -7.88
N GLU A 3 -20.45 25.00 -7.06
CA GLU A 3 -20.15 25.81 -5.86
C GLU A 3 -19.88 25.00 -4.60
N ARG A 4 -19.75 23.67 -4.74
CA ARG A 4 -19.22 22.83 -3.67
C ARG A 4 -17.91 22.20 -4.13
N PHE A 5 -16.93 23.06 -4.40
CA PHE A 5 -15.56 22.64 -4.19
C PHE A 5 -15.46 22.08 -2.76
N VAL A 6 -14.81 20.92 -2.63
CA VAL A 6 -14.68 20.16 -1.39
C VAL A 6 -14.23 21.11 -0.29
N ALA A 7 -15.10 21.42 0.67
CA ALA A 7 -14.75 22.29 1.78
C ALA A 7 -13.51 21.72 2.50
N GLU A 8 -12.63 22.58 2.99
CA GLU A 8 -11.42 22.20 3.71
C GLU A 8 -11.73 21.18 4.82
N ASP A 9 -12.88 21.34 5.49
CA ASP A 9 -13.40 20.39 6.48
C ASP A 9 -13.57 18.96 5.94
N VAL A 10 -14.13 18.81 4.73
CA VAL A 10 -14.32 17.50 4.09
C VAL A 10 -12.97 16.88 3.74
N LEU A 11 -12.01 17.72 3.34
CA LEU A 11 -10.66 17.28 3.03
C LEU A 11 -9.94 16.78 4.29
N ILE A 12 -10.08 17.48 5.42
CA ILE A 12 -9.53 17.04 6.72
C ILE A 12 -10.14 15.70 7.16
N VAL A 13 -11.46 15.53 7.02
CA VAL A 13 -12.11 14.26 7.32
C VAL A 13 -11.55 13.14 6.44
N PHE A 14 -11.38 13.40 5.14
CA PHE A 14 -10.80 12.43 4.22
C PHE A 14 -9.35 12.07 4.59
N TYR A 15 -8.55 13.05 5.01
CA TYR A 15 -7.18 12.82 5.48
C TYR A 15 -7.15 11.85 6.67
N ILE A 16 -7.99 12.08 7.68
CA ILE A 16 -8.06 11.23 8.87
C ILE A 16 -8.47 9.80 8.50
N VAL A 17 -9.47 9.65 7.63
CA VAL A 17 -9.92 8.34 7.16
C VAL A 17 -8.79 7.60 6.44
N CYS A 18 -8.10 8.26 5.51
CA CYS A 18 -6.97 7.66 4.80
C CYS A 18 -5.79 7.33 5.73
N ALA A 19 -5.48 8.19 6.70
CA ALA A 19 -4.42 7.97 7.67
C ALA A 19 -4.68 6.71 8.53
N VAL A 20 -5.94 6.41 8.85
CA VAL A 20 -6.33 5.17 9.54
C VAL A 20 -6.39 3.97 8.58
N LEU A 21 -6.84 4.18 7.34
CA LEU A 21 -6.95 3.12 6.34
C LEU A 21 -5.58 2.58 5.91
N ILE A 22 -4.57 3.46 5.75
CA ILE A 22 -3.21 3.10 5.30
C ILE A 22 -2.56 2.02 6.17
N PRO A 23 -2.46 2.13 7.51
CA PRO A 23 -1.83 1.10 8.34
C PRO A 23 -2.61 -0.22 8.29
N ILE A 24 -3.94 -0.18 8.16
CA ILE A 24 -4.78 -1.38 8.03
C ILE A 24 -4.48 -2.06 6.68
N ALA A 25 -4.54 -1.31 5.59
CA ALA A 25 -4.30 -1.83 4.24
C ALA A 25 -2.86 -2.33 4.07
N SER A 26 -1.87 -1.61 4.61
CA SER A 26 -0.47 -2.01 4.55
C SER A 26 -0.20 -3.28 5.38
N TRP A 27 -0.91 -3.47 6.49
CA TRP A 27 -0.83 -4.69 7.29
C TRP A 27 -1.34 -5.90 6.51
N TYR A 28 -2.50 -5.77 5.86
CA TYR A 28 -3.02 -6.82 4.97
C TYR A 28 -2.08 -7.10 3.80
N PHE A 29 -1.50 -6.05 3.22
CA PHE A 29 -0.51 -6.18 2.16
C PHE A 29 0.75 -6.90 2.62
N LEU A 30 1.25 -6.62 3.83
CA LEU A 30 2.40 -7.31 4.40
C LEU A 30 2.13 -8.80 4.56
N ILE A 31 0.99 -9.17 5.17
CA ILE A 31 0.59 -10.58 5.29
C ILE A 31 0.54 -11.26 3.92
N TRP A 32 0.02 -10.54 2.92
CA TRP A 32 -0.01 -11.02 1.54
C TRP A 32 1.41 -11.24 0.97
N VAL A 33 2.33 -10.30 1.15
CA VAL A 33 3.72 -10.42 0.68
C VAL A 33 4.45 -11.58 1.35
N ILE A 34 4.34 -11.73 2.67
CA ILE A 34 5.01 -12.81 3.43
C ILE A 34 4.59 -14.17 2.91
N ARG A 35 3.28 -14.36 2.66
CA ARG A 35 2.73 -15.60 2.12
C ARG A 35 3.28 -15.90 0.73
N ARG A 36 3.50 -14.87 -0.10
CA ARG A 36 4.10 -15.02 -1.44
C ARG A 36 5.59 -15.34 -1.36
N TYR A 37 6.30 -14.74 -0.40
CA TYR A 37 7.74 -14.97 -0.23
C TYR A 37 8.08 -16.40 0.18
N ALA A 38 7.27 -17.05 1.00
CA ALA A 38 7.49 -18.45 1.39
C ALA A 38 7.38 -19.42 0.19
N VAL A 39 6.45 -19.17 -0.72
CA VAL A 39 6.32 -19.93 -1.97
C VAL A 39 7.57 -19.76 -2.83
N VAL A 40 8.09 -18.53 -2.93
CA VAL A 40 9.31 -18.24 -3.68
C VAL A 40 10.54 -18.86 -3.04
N MET A 41 10.66 -18.83 -1.71
CA MET A 41 11.81 -19.38 -0.98
C MET A 41 11.94 -20.90 -1.17
N LYS A 42 10.80 -21.63 -1.14
CA LYS A 42 10.76 -23.08 -1.39
C LYS A 42 11.23 -23.45 -2.81
N ILE A 43 11.03 -22.54 -3.76
CA ILE A 43 11.46 -22.70 -5.16
C ILE A 43 12.93 -22.28 -5.33
N TYR A 44 13.38 -21.27 -4.58
CA TYR A 44 14.75 -20.74 -4.60
C TYR A 44 15.79 -21.78 -4.19
N ASP A 45 15.49 -22.59 -3.18
CA ASP A 45 16.38 -23.65 -2.70
C ASP A 45 16.52 -24.81 -3.71
N SER A 46 15.54 -24.96 -4.62
CA SER A 46 15.47 -26.06 -5.58
C SER A 46 16.12 -25.76 -6.94
N THR A 47 16.52 -24.53 -7.27
CA THR A 47 17.11 -24.20 -8.59
C THR A 47 17.98 -22.94 -8.56
N ARG A 48 19.31 -23.12 -8.66
CA ARG A 48 20.32 -22.04 -8.57
C ARG A 48 20.46 -21.28 -9.91
N SER A 49 19.63 -20.24 -10.07
CA SER A 49 19.86 -18.99 -10.82
C SER A 49 20.04 -19.03 -12.34
N THR A 50 18.96 -18.88 -13.12
CA THR A 50 18.91 -18.02 -14.35
C THR A 50 17.52 -17.85 -15.00
N LEU A 51 16.49 -18.59 -14.56
CA LEU A 51 15.04 -18.39 -14.87
C LEU A 51 14.32 -17.43 -13.88
N ILE A 52 15.07 -16.57 -13.19
CA ILE A 52 14.67 -15.74 -12.02
C ILE A 52 13.38 -14.94 -12.24
N LEU A 53 13.15 -14.59 -13.49
CA LEU A 53 12.14 -13.66 -13.96
C LEU A 53 11.12 -14.34 -14.88
N ALA A 54 11.30 -15.61 -15.25
CA ALA A 54 10.53 -16.22 -16.31
C ALA A 54 9.22 -16.88 -15.83
N VAL A 55 9.02 -17.02 -14.51
CA VAL A 55 7.78 -17.56 -13.89
C VAL A 55 7.24 -16.72 -12.71
N PHE A 56 7.97 -15.70 -12.21
CA PHE A 56 7.28 -14.53 -11.60
C PHE A 56 6.11 -14.18 -12.51
N VAL A 57 6.40 -14.30 -13.83
CA VAL A 57 5.77 -14.32 -15.18
C VAL A 57 4.69 -15.36 -15.56
N TRP A 58 4.55 -16.52 -14.90
CA TRP A 58 3.23 -17.19 -14.93
C TRP A 58 2.24 -16.45 -14.03
N ILE A 59 2.76 -15.55 -13.18
CA ILE A 59 2.13 -14.46 -12.43
C ILE A 59 0.99 -14.99 -11.58
N VAL A 60 0.59 -14.31 -10.53
CA VAL A 60 -0.74 -13.69 -10.53
C VAL A 60 -1.69 -13.98 -11.75
N ARG A 61 -1.27 -14.38 -12.98
CA ARG A 61 -2.01 -14.71 -14.21
C ARG A 61 -2.98 -15.88 -14.14
N ARG A 62 -3.27 -16.36 -12.94
CA ARG A 62 -4.46 -17.16 -12.68
C ARG A 62 -5.24 -16.64 -11.48
N ILE A 63 -5.28 -15.32 -11.23
CA ILE A 63 -6.19 -14.75 -10.21
C ILE A 63 -7.60 -15.24 -10.49
N LYS A 64 -8.30 -15.56 -9.43
CA LYS A 64 -9.70 -15.21 -9.19
C LYS A 64 -9.86 -15.51 -7.74
N PHE A 65 -9.44 -14.65 -6.80
CA PHE A 65 -9.84 -14.97 -5.42
C PHE A 65 -9.31 -16.42 -5.04
N PHE A 66 -8.26 -16.88 -5.78
CA PHE A 66 -8.09 -18.25 -6.30
C PHE A 66 -7.02 -18.93 -5.45
N ARG A 67 -7.40 -19.72 -4.47
CA ARG A 67 -8.75 -20.27 -4.29
C ARG A 67 -8.80 -20.65 -2.83
N ASP A 68 -9.45 -19.81 -2.04
CA ASP A 68 -9.86 -20.01 -0.64
C ASP A 68 -8.97 -20.94 0.21
N ARG A 69 -8.44 -20.42 1.32
CA ARG A 69 -8.06 -21.25 2.49
C ARG A 69 -6.79 -22.12 2.48
N LEU A 70 -6.01 -22.26 1.42
CA LEU A 70 -4.75 -23.04 1.50
C LEU A 70 -3.56 -22.14 1.89
N ASP A 71 -2.93 -22.18 3.06
CA ASP A 71 -3.01 -23.02 4.26
C ASP A 71 -2.95 -22.09 5.48
N GLU A 72 -3.87 -22.28 6.42
CA GLU A 72 -3.94 -21.56 7.72
C GLU A 72 -2.67 -21.74 8.59
N LYS A 73 -1.75 -22.61 8.18
CA LYS A 73 -0.56 -23.01 8.93
C LYS A 73 0.75 -22.36 8.49
N LEU A 74 0.75 -21.49 7.49
CA LEU A 74 1.93 -20.68 7.19
C LEU A 74 1.99 -19.47 8.14
N THR A 75 2.14 -19.79 9.41
CA THR A 75 2.08 -18.88 10.54
C THR A 75 3.38 -18.08 10.60
N TRP A 76 3.32 -16.80 10.97
CA TRP A 76 4.48 -15.90 11.23
C TRP A 76 5.65 -16.59 11.95
N GLN A 77 5.35 -17.61 12.75
CA GLN A 77 6.31 -18.47 13.44
C GLN A 77 7.31 -19.21 12.52
N THR A 78 6.96 -19.56 11.29
CA THR A 78 7.84 -20.31 10.38
C THR A 78 8.95 -19.46 9.76
N LEU A 79 8.87 -18.12 9.85
CA LEU A 79 9.92 -17.24 9.37
C LEU A 79 11.08 -17.11 10.37
N SER A 80 12.30 -17.15 9.84
CA SER A 80 13.52 -16.84 10.60
C SER A 80 13.46 -15.41 11.15
N MET A 81 14.04 -15.20 12.33
CA MET A 81 14.08 -13.91 13.02
C MET A 81 14.66 -12.79 12.14
N GLY A 82 15.71 -13.09 11.37
CA GLY A 82 16.32 -12.12 10.45
C GLY A 82 15.44 -11.77 9.25
N GLN A 83 14.56 -12.67 8.81
CA GLN A 83 13.60 -12.39 7.74
C GLN A 83 12.43 -11.56 8.27
N LYS A 84 11.92 -11.87 9.47
CA LYS A 84 10.90 -11.06 10.16
C LYS A 84 11.32 -9.61 10.29
N ALA A 85 12.57 -9.38 10.73
CA ALA A 85 13.12 -8.04 10.85
C ALA A 85 13.14 -7.30 9.50
N LYS A 86 13.54 -7.96 8.41
CA LYS A 86 13.53 -7.37 7.06
C LYS A 86 12.12 -7.02 6.58
N PHE A 87 11.14 -7.90 6.80
CA PHE A 87 9.74 -7.61 6.44
C PHE A 87 9.15 -6.47 7.27
N LEU A 88 9.46 -6.42 8.57
CA LEU A 88 9.01 -5.35 9.44
C LEU A 88 9.67 -4.01 9.05
N ALA A 89 10.97 -4.01 8.76
CA ALA A 89 11.65 -2.81 8.27
C ALA A 89 11.05 -2.31 6.95
N MET A 90 10.80 -3.22 6.00
CA MET A 90 10.14 -2.90 4.73
C MET A 90 8.73 -2.33 4.96
N TYR A 91 7.96 -2.87 5.90
CA TYR A 91 6.65 -2.36 6.29
C TYR A 91 6.71 -0.94 6.83
N CYS A 92 7.60 -0.69 7.79
CA CYS A 92 7.77 0.64 8.35
C CYS A 92 8.12 1.64 7.25
N VAL A 93 9.01 1.28 6.32
CA VAL A 93 9.37 2.14 5.17
C VAL A 93 8.15 2.42 4.29
N ILE A 94 7.36 1.40 3.93
CA ILE A 94 6.16 1.57 3.10
C ILE A 94 5.13 2.47 3.79
N VAL A 95 4.88 2.26 5.09
CA VAL A 95 3.92 3.07 5.85
C VAL A 95 4.36 4.52 5.92
N VAL A 96 5.63 4.77 6.26
CA VAL A 96 6.18 6.13 6.32
C VAL A 96 6.11 6.81 4.95
N LEU A 97 6.49 6.12 3.87
CA LEU A 97 6.40 6.66 2.52
C LEU A 97 4.95 6.96 2.11
N ALA A 98 4.01 6.08 2.45
CA ALA A 98 2.59 6.28 2.16
C ALA A 98 2.02 7.47 2.94
N GLU A 99 2.42 7.64 4.21
CA GLU A 99 2.02 8.77 5.05
C GLU A 99 2.58 10.10 4.53
N VAL A 100 3.86 10.14 4.15
CA VAL A 100 4.50 11.31 3.54
C VAL A 100 3.81 11.66 2.21
N PHE A 101 3.54 10.66 1.37
CA PHE A 101 2.84 10.87 0.10
C PHE A 101 1.41 11.39 0.29
N LEU A 102 0.70 10.84 1.29
CA LEU A 102 -0.62 11.34 1.67
C LEU A 102 -0.51 12.82 2.07
N ARG A 103 0.40 13.16 2.98
CA ARG A 103 0.61 14.53 3.44
C ARG A 103 0.90 15.49 2.29
N LEU A 104 1.80 15.11 1.38
CA LEU A 104 2.12 15.91 0.20
C LEU A 104 0.89 16.13 -0.70
N THR A 105 0.07 15.10 -0.91
CA THR A 105 -1.14 15.20 -1.72
C THR A 105 -2.15 16.17 -1.12
N PHE A 106 -2.31 16.15 0.21
CA PHE A 106 -3.23 17.04 0.91
C PHE A 106 -2.73 18.48 0.97
N GLU A 107 -1.44 18.69 1.27
CA GLU A 107 -0.82 20.02 1.22
C GLU A 107 -0.95 20.63 -0.18
N TYR A 108 -0.75 19.84 -1.24
CA TYR A 108 -0.97 20.27 -2.61
C TYR A 108 -2.44 20.64 -2.87
N LEU A 109 -3.40 19.83 -2.42
CA LEU A 109 -4.82 20.10 -2.62
C LEU A 109 -5.26 21.39 -1.92
N ILE A 110 -4.81 21.62 -0.69
CA ILE A 110 -5.11 22.84 0.09
C ILE A 110 -4.52 24.07 -0.61
N ALA A 111 -3.26 23.99 -1.02
CA ALA A 111 -2.61 25.08 -1.75
C ALA A 111 -3.33 25.39 -3.08
N TYR A 112 -3.78 24.36 -3.79
CA TYR A 112 -4.56 24.50 -5.01
C TYR A 112 -5.91 25.19 -4.77
N MET A 113 -6.64 24.80 -3.72
CA MET A 113 -7.91 25.44 -3.35
C MET A 113 -7.72 26.92 -3.03
N HIS A 114 -6.71 27.26 -2.24
CA HIS A 114 -6.38 28.66 -1.95
C HIS A 114 -6.10 29.45 -3.23
N MET A 115 -5.21 28.97 -4.12
CA MET A 115 -4.91 29.69 -5.37
C MET A 115 -6.13 29.87 -6.26
N HIS A 116 -7.02 28.87 -6.32
CA HIS A 116 -8.25 28.95 -7.10
C HIS A 116 -9.23 30.00 -6.53
N GLU A 117 -9.29 30.19 -5.22
CA GLU A 117 -10.07 31.26 -4.59
C GLU A 117 -9.52 32.65 -4.93
N TRP A 118 -8.20 32.82 -4.96
CA TRP A 118 -7.56 34.08 -5.39
C TRP A 118 -7.84 34.46 -6.84
N LEU A 119 -8.09 33.47 -7.70
CA LEU A 119 -8.35 33.67 -9.14
C LEU A 119 -9.83 33.92 -9.46
N ARG A 120 -10.76 33.69 -8.53
CA ARG A 120 -12.16 34.09 -8.73
C ARG A 120 -12.26 35.60 -8.54
N PRO A 121 -12.67 36.37 -9.58
CA PRO A 121 -12.90 37.80 -9.40
C PRO A 121 -14.01 38.00 -8.37
N VAL A 122 -13.82 38.99 -7.50
CA VAL A 122 -14.83 39.44 -6.53
C VAL A 122 -15.96 40.06 -7.33
N GLU A 123 -16.90 39.25 -7.82
CA GLU A 123 -18.17 39.75 -8.32
C GLU A 123 -18.99 40.17 -7.10
N GLY A 124 -19.05 41.49 -6.87
CA GLY A 124 -19.81 42.14 -5.81
C GLY A 124 -21.29 42.23 -6.12
#